data_AF-A0A4Z0R3C3-F1
#
_entry.id   AF-A0A4Z0R3C3-F1
#
_cell.length_a   1.000
_cell.length_b   1.000
_cell.length_c   1.000
_cell.angle_alpha   90.00
_cell.angle_beta   90.00
_cell.angle_gamma   90.00
#
_symmetry.space_group_name_H-M   'P 1'
#
loop_
_entity.id
_entity.type
_entity.pdbx_description
1 polymer ?
#
loop_
_entity_poly.entity_id
_entity_poly.type
_entity_poly.pdbx_seq_one_letter_code
_entity_poly.pdbx_strand_id
1 'polypeptide(L)' 'MNTSKPELTARNLAILNDQLGSEALLVHKFAQAAQSVQDQTISTELSNISKQHRNHYDTLLNYLNSHQ' A
#
# COMPACT_ATOMS: atom_id res chain seq x y z
N MET A 1 -14.64 -0.10 32.56
CA MET A 1 -15.06 -0.62 31.24
C MET A 1 -13.80 -1.09 30.55
N ASN A 2 -13.70 -2.39 30.25
CA ASN A 2 -12.48 -3.01 29.72
C ASN A 2 -12.46 -2.80 28.21
N THR A 3 -11.73 -1.79 27.73
CA THR A 3 -11.61 -1.49 26.29
C THR A 3 -10.50 -2.33 25.70
N SER A 4 -10.74 -3.63 25.55
CA SER A 4 -9.85 -4.51 24.79
C SER A 4 -9.94 -4.11 23.31
N LYS A 5 -8.95 -3.37 22.81
CA LYS A 5 -8.77 -3.22 21.36
C LYS A 5 -8.75 -4.63 20.73
N PRO A 6 -9.44 -4.88 19.61
CA PRO A 6 -9.34 -6.16 18.95
C PRO A 6 -7.92 -6.32 18.40
N GLU A 7 -7.10 -7.07 19.14
CA GLU A 7 -5.77 -7.49 18.72
C GLU A 7 -5.88 -8.26 17.41
N LEU A 8 -5.02 -7.92 16.45
CA LEU A 8 -4.97 -8.64 15.18
C LEU A 8 -4.50 -10.08 15.44
N THR A 9 -5.28 -11.06 14.95
CA THR A 9 -4.83 -12.45 14.97
C THR A 9 -3.55 -12.60 14.15
N ALA A 10 -2.71 -13.60 14.47
CA ALA A 10 -1.47 -13.88 13.74
C ALA A 10 -1.71 -14.05 12.23
N ARG A 11 -2.86 -14.61 11.83
CA ARG A 11 -3.26 -14.74 10.42
C ARG A 11 -3.52 -13.38 9.77
N ASN A 12 -4.23 -12.48 10.45
CA ASN A 12 -4.51 -11.14 9.93
C ASN A 12 -3.23 -10.31 9.82
N LEU A 13 -2.31 -10.43 10.79
CA LEU A 13 -0.99 -9.79 10.73
C LEU A 13 -0.17 -10.28 9.53
N ALA A 14 -0.16 -11.60 9.26
CA ALA A 14 0.54 -12.15 8.12
C ALA A 14 -0.03 -11.64 6.78
N ILE A 15 -1.36 -11.58 6.66
CA ILE A 15 -2.04 -11.04 5.47
C ILE A 15 -1.72 -9.55 5.29
N LEU A 16 -1.77 -8.76 6.36
CA LEU A 16 -1.47 -7.33 6.28
C LEU A 16 -0.02 -7.07 5.87
N ASN A 17 0.93 -7.83 6.41
CA ASN A 17 2.34 -7.70 6.03
C ASN A 17 2.58 -8.08 4.55
N ASP A 18 1.92 -9.13 4.05
CA ASP A 18 1.99 -9.52 2.64
C ASP A 18 1.40 -8.44 1.72
N GLN A 19 0.25 -7.87 2.12
CA GLN A 19 -0.37 -6.76 1.38
C GLN A 19 0.50 -5.50 1.41
N LEU A 20 1.11 -5.15 2.54
CA LEU A 20 2.06 -4.04 2.64
C LEU A 20 3.25 -4.23 1.70
N GLY A 21 3.82 -5.43 1.64
CA GLY A 21 4.89 -5.77 0.71
C GLY A 21 4.45 -5.64 -0.76
N SER A 22 3.24 -6.11 -1.07
CA SER A 22 2.65 -6.03 -2.41
C SER A 22 2.40 -4.58 -2.85
N GLU A 23 1.81 -3.74 -1.98
CA GLU A 23 1.57 -2.33 -2.29
C GLU A 23 2.88 -1.57 -2.50
N ALA A 24 3.91 -1.83 -1.67
CA ALA A 24 5.24 -1.23 -1.86
C ALA A 24 5.85 -1.61 -3.22
N LEU A 25 5.76 -2.88 -3.62
CA LEU A 25 6.22 -3.34 -4.93
C LEU A 25 5.49 -2.62 -6.07
N LEU A 26 4.16 -2.47 -5.97
CA LEU A 26 3.35 -1.81 -6.99
C LEU A 26 3.66 -0.32 -7.09
N VAL A 27 3.85 0.39 -5.98
CA VAL A 27 4.31 1.79 -5.98
C VAL A 27 5.57 1.93 -6.83
N HIS A 28 6.60 1.12 -6.56
CA HIS A 28 7.86 1.17 -7.29
C HIS A 28 7.71 0.78 -8.76
N LYS A 29 6.96 -0.28 -9.06
CA LYS A 29 6.74 -0.76 -10.42
C LYS A 29 6.07 0.29 -11.30
N PHE A 30 5.01 0.92 -10.80
CA PHE A 30 4.29 1.96 -11.56
C PHE A 30 5.07 3.27 -11.65
N ALA A 31 5.82 3.64 -10.62
CA ALA A 31 6.72 4.81 -10.68
C ALA A 31 7.82 4.61 -11.73
N GLN A 32 8.43 3.42 -11.78
CA GLN A 32 9.43 3.09 -12.78
C GLN A 32 8.82 3.02 -14.19
N ALA A 33 7.64 2.41 -14.33
CA ALA A 33 6.94 2.34 -15.61
C ALA A 33 6.64 3.74 -16.15
N ALA A 34 6.17 4.66 -15.30
CA ALA A 34 5.90 6.05 -15.66
C ALA A 34 7.13 6.79 -16.23
N GLN A 35 8.33 6.44 -15.77
CA GLN A 35 9.60 7.01 -16.27
C GLN A 35 10.09 6.34 -17.56
N SER A 36 9.63 5.12 -17.85
CA SER A 36 10.05 4.35 -19.02
C SER A 36 9.24 4.63 -20.29
N VAL A 37 8.04 5.20 -20.15
CA VAL A 37 7.15 5.49 -21.28
C VAL A 37 7.41 6.89 -21.85
N GLN A 38 7.27 7.04 -23.17
CA GLN A 38 7.43 8.33 -23.85
C GLN A 38 6.13 9.12 -23.94
N ASP A 39 4.98 8.44 -23.94
CA ASP A 39 3.67 9.09 -23.98
C ASP A 39 3.38 9.77 -22.64
N GLN A 40 3.18 11.08 -22.68
CA GLN A 40 2.96 11.90 -21.49
C GLN A 40 1.65 11.58 -20.77
N THR A 41 0.61 11.19 -21.51
CA THR A 41 -0.69 10.79 -20.94
C THR A 41 -0.52 9.50 -20.15
N ILE A 42 0.14 8.50 -20.76
CA ILE A 42 0.42 7.22 -20.11
C ILE A 42 1.34 7.41 -18.89
N SER A 43 2.39 8.23 -19.00
CA SER A 43 3.28 8.55 -17.88
C SER A 43 2.51 9.14 -16.69
N THR A 44 1.59 10.07 -16.98
CA THR A 44 0.75 10.70 -15.97
C THR A 44 -0.20 9.69 -15.30
N GLU A 45 -0.82 8.81 -16.09
CA GLU A 45 -1.71 7.77 -15.57
C GLU A 45 -0.96 6.77 -14.68
N LEU A 46 0.19 6.27 -15.12
CA LEU A 46 1.04 5.37 -14.33
C LEU A 46 1.52 6.05 -13.03
N SER A 47 1.85 7.33 -13.08
CA SER A 47 2.18 8.12 -11.88
C SER A 47 1.01 8.23 -10.92
N ASN A 48 -0.22 8.39 -11.42
CA ASN A 48 -1.43 8.41 -10.61
C ASN A 48 -1.73 7.03 -10.00
N ILE A 49 -1.49 5.95 -10.73
CA ILE A 49 -1.63 4.58 -10.20
C ILE A 49 -0.61 4.33 -9.08
N SER A 50 0.66 4.73 -9.26
CA SER A 50 1.67 4.64 -8.20
C SER A 50 1.25 5.38 -6.93
N LYS A 51 0.68 6.59 -7.05
CA LYS A 51 0.14 7.35 -5.92
C LYS A 51 -1.04 6.63 -5.23
N GLN A 52 -1.92 5.97 -5.99
CA GLN A 52 -3.03 5.20 -5.40
C GLN A 52 -2.50 4.03 -4.56
N HIS A 53 -1.55 3.25 -5.07
CA HIS A 53 -0.91 2.19 -4.29
C HIS A 53 -0.18 2.72 -3.05
N ARG A 54 0.41 3.92 -3.14
CA ARG A 54 1.01 4.56 -1.96
C ARG A 54 -0.04 4.87 -0.89
N ASN A 55 -1.20 5.39 -1.29
CA ASN A 55 -2.30 5.65 -0.37
C ASN A 55 -2.83 4.36 0.27
N HIS A 56 -2.92 3.26 -0.48
CA HIS A 56 -3.30 1.95 0.07
C HIS A 56 -2.27 1.47 1.10
N TYR A 57 -0.97 1.52 0.77
CA TYR A 57 0.11 1.19 1.68
C TYR A 57 0.02 1.98 2.99
N ASP A 58 -0.11 3.31 2.90
CA ASP A 58 -0.19 4.18 4.08
C ASP A 58 -1.45 3.88 4.90
N THR A 59 -2.57 3.54 4.26
CA THR A 59 -3.80 3.12 4.93
C THR A 59 -3.62 1.81 5.71
N LEU A 60 -3.01 0.80 5.08
CA LEU A 60 -2.73 -0.49 5.72
C LEU A 60 -1.73 -0.34 6.88
N LEU A 61 -0.71 0.50 6.72
CA LEU A 61 0.28 0.76 7.75
C LEU A 61 -0.33 1.47 8.95
N ASN A 62 -1.18 2.48 8.72
CA ASN A 62 -1.93 3.16 9.78
C ASN A 62 -2.89 2.21 10.49
N TYR A 63 -3.54 1.31 9.76
CA TYR A 63 -4.40 0.28 10.34
C TYR A 63 -3.59 -0.68 11.23
N LEU A 64 -2.46 -1.18 10.74
CA LEU A 64 -1.55 -2.04 11.51
C LEU A 64 -1.08 -1.34 12.79
N ASN A 65 -0.57 -0.11 12.69
CA ASN A 65 -0.06 0.65 13.83
C ASN A 65 -1.14 0.99 14.87
N SER A 66 -2.41 1.07 14.47
CA SER A 66 -3.52 1.36 15.40
C SER A 66 -4.06 0.13 16.14
N HIS A 67 -3.74 -1.07 15.64
CA HIS A 67 -4.17 -2.38 16.15
C HIS A 67 -3.00 -3.31 16.55
N GLN A 68 -1.81 -2.74 16.68
CA GLN A 68 -0.66 -3.25 17.45
C GLN A 68 -0.65 -2.61 18.84
#